data_AF-A0A519DNW5-F1
#
_entry.id   AF-A0A519DNW5-F1
#
_cell.length_a   1.000
_cell.length_b   1.000
_cell.length_c   1.000
_cell.angle_alpha   90.00
_cell.angle_beta   90.00
_cell.angle_gamma   90.00
#
_symmetry.space_group_name_H-M   'P 1'
#
loop_
_entity.id
_entity.type
_entity.pdbx_description
1 polymer ?
#
loop_
_entity_poly.entity_id
_entity_poly.type
_entity_poly.pdbx_seq_one_letter_code
_entity_poly.pdbx_strand_id
1 'polypeptide(L)'
;MKVRSLALIGMILLIMMPGCTTPWGYAMANDATRGGVILGVYDADDAADTATDDTDDTLMRIDWIEGGDDLDWNKVQPLRLSIGDNVYDCGIQGNFPCLIQQNGGDDDNLWEMNDILMIIENGENIVGASGGQVDIHISYEGSKISGTYSIYIV
;
A
#
# COMPACT_ATOMS: atom_id res chain seq x y z
N MET A 1 3.80 -45.74 49.47
CA MET A 1 4.13 -44.30 49.54
C MET A 1 5.60 -44.08 49.19
N LYS A 2 5.90 -43.54 48.01
CA LYS A 2 7.11 -42.74 47.78
C LYS A 2 6.87 -41.88 46.54
N VAL A 3 6.51 -40.63 46.82
CA VAL A 3 6.41 -39.54 45.84
C VAL A 3 7.82 -39.32 45.29
N ARG A 4 8.00 -39.37 43.96
CA ARG A 4 9.21 -38.85 43.32
C ARG A 4 8.83 -37.58 42.60
N SER A 5 9.01 -36.49 43.33
CA SER A 5 8.84 -35.11 42.91
C SER A 5 9.70 -34.83 41.67
N LEU A 6 9.05 -34.22 40.67
CA LEU A 6 9.70 -33.42 39.64
C LEU A 6 10.45 -32.25 40.31
N ALA A 7 11.62 -31.91 39.76
CA ALA A 7 12.07 -30.54 39.45
C ALA A 7 13.60 -30.48 39.40
N LEU A 8 14.16 -30.27 38.20
CA LEU A 8 15.17 -29.26 37.87
C LEU A 8 15.83 -29.61 36.53
N ILE A 9 15.24 -29.17 35.42
CA ILE A 9 16.00 -28.78 34.22
C ILE A 9 15.29 -27.56 33.65
N GLY A 10 15.37 -26.45 34.39
CA GLY A 10 14.99 -25.15 33.89
C GLY A 10 16.27 -24.38 33.61
N MET A 11 16.84 -24.51 32.41
CA MET A 11 17.70 -23.44 31.89
C MET A 11 17.97 -23.60 30.38
N ILE A 12 17.46 -22.61 29.64
CA ILE A 12 18.00 -22.06 28.39
C ILE A 12 17.93 -22.98 27.16
N LEU A 13 16.79 -22.90 26.48
CA LEU A 13 16.81 -22.84 25.02
C LEU A 13 16.44 -21.39 24.65
N LEU A 14 17.46 -20.53 24.52
CA LEU A 14 17.34 -19.29 23.76
C LEU A 14 17.19 -19.71 22.30
N ILE A 15 15.98 -20.10 21.93
CA ILE A 15 15.56 -20.12 20.53
C ILE A 15 15.67 -18.66 20.10
N MET A 16 16.81 -18.30 19.53
CA MET A 16 16.90 -17.18 18.63
C MET A 16 15.77 -17.39 17.63
N MET A 17 14.68 -16.66 17.81
CA MET A 17 13.77 -16.42 16.70
C MET A 17 14.68 -15.96 15.57
N PRO A 18 14.68 -16.62 14.42
CA PRO A 18 15.18 -16.00 13.21
C PRO A 18 14.23 -14.83 13.01
N GLY A 19 14.60 -13.69 13.59
CA GLY A 19 13.96 -12.42 13.32
C GLY A 19 13.96 -12.32 11.82
N CYS A 20 12.76 -12.34 11.28
CA CYS A 20 12.45 -12.15 9.89
C CYS A 20 13.22 -10.92 9.41
N THR A 21 14.40 -11.11 8.83
CA THR A 21 15.04 -10.07 8.04
C THR A 21 14.44 -10.16 6.65
N THR A 22 13.14 -9.88 6.55
CA THR A 22 12.65 -9.30 5.31
C THR A 22 13.34 -7.93 5.17
N PRO A 23 13.59 -7.44 3.95
CA PRO A 23 14.19 -6.12 3.73
C PRO A 23 13.44 -4.96 4.40
N TRP A 24 12.22 -5.23 4.86
CA TRP A 24 11.27 -4.32 5.45
C TRP A 24 11.21 -4.52 6.97
N GLY A 25 12.36 -4.40 7.65
CA GLY A 25 12.43 -4.44 9.11
C GLY A 25 11.43 -3.46 9.73
N TYR A 26 10.45 -4.03 10.45
CA TYR A 26 9.50 -3.41 11.38
C TYR A 26 9.43 -1.87 11.40
N ALA A 27 8.54 -1.30 10.58
CA ALA A 27 7.93 -0.01 10.88
C ALA A 27 6.70 -0.24 11.76
N MET A 28 6.89 -0.39 13.08
CA MET A 28 5.78 -0.42 14.04
C MET A 28 5.64 0.95 14.71
N ALA A 29 5.33 1.93 13.88
CA ALA A 29 4.56 3.11 14.22
C ALA A 29 3.84 3.50 12.93
N ASN A 30 2.52 3.37 12.91
CA ASN A 30 1.72 4.16 11.97
C ASN A 30 2.00 5.60 12.35
N ASP A 31 3.00 6.21 11.71
CA ASP A 31 3.32 7.61 11.93
C ASP A 31 2.22 8.41 11.24
N ALA A 32 1.09 8.59 11.94
CA ALA A 32 -0.04 9.36 11.46
C ALA A 32 0.32 10.84 11.24
N THR A 33 1.54 11.26 11.60
CA THR A 33 2.01 12.64 11.52
C THR A 33 3.45 12.74 11.00
N ARG A 34 3.66 13.34 9.83
CA ARG A 34 5.01 13.57 9.29
C ARG A 34 5.30 15.06 9.13
N GLY A 35 6.30 15.56 9.86
CA GLY A 35 6.68 16.99 9.75
C GLY A 35 5.58 17.97 10.17
N GLY A 36 4.61 17.52 10.98
CA GLY A 36 3.43 18.30 11.37
C GLY A 36 2.21 18.11 10.46
N VAL A 37 2.34 17.35 9.37
CA VAL A 37 1.25 16.98 8.44
C VAL A 37 0.56 15.73 8.96
N ILE A 38 -0.77 15.74 9.05
CA ILE A 38 -1.58 14.55 9.36
C ILE A 38 -1.83 13.78 8.07
N LEU A 39 -1.42 12.51 7.98
CA LEU A 39 -1.43 11.76 6.70
C LEU A 39 -2.79 11.12 6.33
N GLY A 40 -3.74 11.05 7.26
CA GLY A 40 -5.03 10.40 7.04
C GLY A 40 -4.94 8.87 6.88
N VAL A 41 -6.07 8.27 6.51
CA VAL A 41 -6.24 6.85 6.20
C VAL A 41 -6.99 6.72 4.87
N TYR A 42 -6.40 6.04 3.90
CA TYR A 42 -7.05 5.78 2.61
C TYR A 42 -7.74 4.42 2.59
N ASP A 43 -8.73 4.29 1.72
CA ASP A 43 -9.33 3.04 1.31
C ASP A 43 -9.10 2.84 -0.19
N ALA A 44 -9.07 1.57 -0.59
CA ALA A 44 -8.89 1.18 -1.97
C ALA A 44 -9.90 0.10 -2.30
N ASP A 45 -10.58 0.29 -3.43
CA ASP A 45 -11.56 -0.64 -3.95
C ASP A 45 -11.22 -1.00 -5.39
N ASP A 46 -11.56 -2.22 -5.77
CA ASP A 46 -11.57 -2.64 -7.17
C ASP A 46 -12.40 -1.68 -8.01
N ALA A 47 -11.89 -1.32 -9.19
CA ALA A 47 -12.66 -0.51 -10.11
C ALA A 47 -13.86 -1.34 -10.60
N ALA A 48 -14.99 -0.69 -10.91
CA ALA A 48 -16.16 -1.41 -11.42
C ALA A 48 -15.96 -1.96 -12.86
N ASP A 49 -14.72 -1.95 -13.35
CA ASP A 49 -14.31 -2.43 -14.67
C ASP A 49 -13.64 -3.80 -14.53
N THR A 50 -13.70 -4.61 -15.57
CA THR A 50 -13.07 -5.94 -15.54
C THR A 50 -11.63 -5.82 -15.99
N ALA A 51 -10.68 -6.30 -15.20
CA ALA A 51 -9.30 -6.47 -15.65
C ALA A 51 -9.26 -7.42 -16.85
N THR A 52 -8.47 -7.05 -17.86
CA THR A 52 -8.34 -7.78 -19.11
C THR A 52 -6.87 -8.08 -19.39
N ASP A 53 -6.59 -8.58 -20.59
CA ASP A 53 -5.20 -8.75 -21.04
C ASP A 53 -4.66 -7.51 -21.79
N ASP A 54 -5.48 -6.46 -21.89
CA ASP A 54 -5.08 -5.17 -22.48
C ASP A 54 -4.15 -4.39 -21.50
N THR A 55 -3.87 -3.12 -21.78
CA THR A 55 -2.82 -2.36 -21.06
C THR A 55 -3.24 -0.96 -20.63
N ASP A 56 -4.55 -0.74 -20.61
CA ASP A 56 -5.23 0.52 -20.31
C ASP A 56 -6.45 0.31 -19.39
N ASP A 57 -6.46 -0.81 -18.66
CA ASP A 57 -7.52 -1.12 -17.70
C ASP A 57 -7.49 -0.15 -16.50
N THR A 58 -8.67 0.24 -16.04
CA THR A 58 -8.80 0.93 -14.76
C THR A 58 -8.82 -0.12 -13.65
N LEU A 59 -7.80 -0.12 -12.80
CA LEU A 59 -7.55 -1.19 -11.84
C LEU A 59 -8.27 -0.98 -10.51
N MET A 60 -8.20 0.23 -9.98
CA MET A 60 -8.73 0.51 -8.63
C MET A 60 -9.07 1.98 -8.45
N ARG A 61 -9.92 2.23 -7.46
CA ARG A 61 -10.25 3.53 -6.91
C ARG A 61 -9.63 3.67 -5.53
N ILE A 62 -9.00 4.81 -5.24
CA ILE A 62 -8.47 5.15 -3.92
C ILE A 62 -9.08 6.46 -3.44
N ASP A 63 -9.56 6.49 -2.20
CA ASP A 63 -10.13 7.68 -1.56
C ASP A 63 -9.84 7.70 -0.05
N TRP A 64 -10.07 8.86 0.58
CA TRP A 64 -9.85 9.02 2.00
C TRP A 64 -11.04 8.52 2.83
N ILE A 65 -10.80 7.64 3.79
CA ILE A 65 -11.81 7.25 4.81
C ILE A 65 -11.66 8.05 6.11
N GLU A 66 -10.44 8.46 6.43
CA GLU A 66 -10.14 9.42 7.48
C GLU A 66 -9.24 10.48 6.86
N GLY A 67 -9.73 11.70 6.74
CA GLY A 67 -8.98 12.79 6.12
C GLY A 67 -7.71 13.15 6.91
N GLY A 68 -6.69 13.58 6.18
CA GLY A 68 -5.51 14.24 6.70
C GLY A 68 -5.45 15.70 6.27
N ASP A 69 -4.26 16.29 6.35
CA ASP A 69 -3.96 17.53 5.61
C ASP A 69 -3.76 17.19 4.12
N ASP A 70 -3.91 18.19 3.24
CA ASP A 70 -3.68 18.03 1.81
C ASP A 70 -2.19 17.72 1.52
N LEU A 71 -1.95 16.72 0.68
CA LEU A 71 -0.61 16.20 0.44
C LEU A 71 -0.05 16.70 -0.89
N ASP A 72 1.05 17.47 -0.85
CA ASP A 72 1.79 17.87 -2.06
C ASP A 72 2.33 16.65 -2.83
N TRP A 73 1.90 16.48 -4.08
CA TRP A 73 2.29 15.37 -4.95
C TRP A 73 3.81 15.25 -5.15
N ASN A 74 4.57 16.35 -5.02
CA ASN A 74 6.04 16.30 -5.11
C ASN A 74 6.70 15.54 -3.95
N LYS A 75 5.95 15.32 -2.87
CA LYS A 75 6.40 14.65 -1.65
C LYS A 75 5.79 13.27 -1.46
N VAL A 76 4.72 12.97 -2.20
CA VAL A 76 4.21 11.60 -2.35
C VAL A 76 5.22 10.83 -3.20
N GLN A 77 5.75 9.74 -2.66
CA GLN A 77 6.60 8.84 -3.43
C GLN A 77 5.74 8.09 -4.45
N PRO A 78 6.31 7.57 -5.54
CA PRO A 78 5.53 6.79 -6.51
C PRO A 78 4.72 5.71 -5.80
N LEU A 79 3.42 5.66 -6.10
CA LEU A 79 2.54 4.64 -5.58
C LEU A 79 3.01 3.31 -6.14
N ARG A 80 3.26 2.32 -5.28
CA ARG A 80 3.73 1.00 -5.71
C ARG A 80 2.62 -0.02 -5.65
N LEU A 81 2.42 -0.69 -6.77
CA LEU A 81 1.62 -1.91 -6.84
C LEU A 81 2.54 -3.11 -6.89
N SER A 82 2.22 -4.16 -6.12
CA SER A 82 2.91 -5.44 -6.21
C SER A 82 1.92 -6.56 -6.47
N ILE A 83 2.26 -7.43 -7.41
CA ILE A 83 1.49 -8.62 -7.76
C ILE A 83 2.46 -9.78 -7.95
N GLY A 84 2.35 -10.79 -7.10
CA GLY A 84 3.36 -11.86 -7.02
C GLY A 84 4.75 -11.29 -6.71
N ASP A 85 5.71 -11.52 -7.62
CA ASP A 85 7.09 -11.01 -7.49
C ASP A 85 7.33 -9.69 -8.25
N ASN A 86 6.33 -9.20 -8.98
CA ASN A 86 6.44 -7.98 -9.79
C ASN A 86 6.07 -6.74 -8.96
N VAL A 87 6.73 -5.62 -9.26
CA VAL A 87 6.51 -4.32 -8.61
C VAL A 87 6.46 -3.25 -9.68
N TYR A 88 5.41 -2.42 -9.63
CA TYR A 88 5.15 -1.34 -10.58
C TYR A 88 5.03 -0.02 -9.82
N ASP A 89 5.79 0.99 -10.23
CA ASP A 89 5.64 2.36 -9.74
C ASP A 89 4.58 3.07 -10.60
N CYS A 90 3.52 3.59 -10.00
CA CYS A 90 2.52 4.45 -10.64
C CYS A 90 2.82 5.93 -10.35
N GLY A 91 2.43 6.81 -11.27
CA GLY A 91 2.61 8.25 -11.10
C GLY A 91 1.46 9.08 -11.68
N ILE A 92 1.30 10.29 -11.16
CA ILE A 92 0.32 11.29 -11.66
C ILE A 92 0.60 11.75 -13.10
N GLN A 93 1.87 11.69 -13.53
CA GLN A 93 2.29 12.03 -14.90
C GLN A 93 3.50 11.18 -15.30
N GLY A 94 3.72 11.04 -16.62
CA GLY A 94 4.95 10.49 -17.17
C GLY A 94 4.80 9.11 -17.81
N ASN A 95 5.90 8.35 -17.85
CA ASN A 95 6.00 7.04 -18.51
C ASN A 95 6.14 5.92 -17.46
N PHE A 96 5.21 5.90 -16.52
CA PHE A 96 5.07 4.84 -15.51
C PHE A 96 4.17 3.72 -16.07
N PRO A 97 4.34 2.46 -15.64
CA PRO A 97 3.46 1.35 -16.03
C PRO A 97 1.97 1.55 -15.69
N CYS A 98 1.68 2.46 -14.77
CA CYS A 98 0.34 2.86 -14.38
C CYS A 98 0.30 4.37 -14.09
N LEU A 99 -0.84 4.97 -14.39
CA LEU A 99 -1.11 6.39 -14.16
C LEU A 99 -2.10 6.56 -13.00
N ILE A 100 -1.90 7.64 -12.26
CA ILE A 100 -2.81 8.09 -11.20
C ILE A 100 -3.62 9.24 -11.78
N GLN A 101 -4.90 9.01 -12.04
CA GLN A 101 -5.82 10.07 -12.44
C GLN A 101 -6.58 10.58 -11.21
N GLN A 102 -6.38 11.86 -10.89
CA GLN A 102 -7.12 12.55 -9.84
C GLN A 102 -8.47 13.04 -10.37
N ASN A 103 -9.55 12.70 -9.66
CA ASN A 103 -10.91 13.13 -9.95
C ASN A 103 -11.53 13.72 -8.68
N GLY A 104 -11.78 15.02 -8.67
CA GLY A 104 -12.26 15.73 -7.48
C GLY A 104 -11.36 16.92 -7.19
N GLY A 105 -11.38 17.37 -5.93
CA GLY A 105 -10.50 18.45 -5.47
C GLY A 105 -10.71 19.79 -6.14
N ASP A 106 -9.86 20.75 -5.77
CA ASP A 106 -9.72 22.03 -6.44
C ASP A 106 -8.25 22.39 -6.81
N ASP A 107 -7.26 21.59 -6.40
CA ASP A 107 -5.84 21.77 -6.76
C ASP A 107 -5.17 20.48 -7.26
N ASP A 108 -4.86 20.43 -8.56
CA ASP A 108 -4.16 19.31 -9.22
C ASP A 108 -2.71 19.07 -8.71
N ASN A 109 -2.17 19.96 -7.85
CA ASN A 109 -0.85 19.77 -7.23
C ASN A 109 -0.93 19.11 -5.85
N LEU A 110 -2.14 18.93 -5.32
CA LEU A 110 -2.40 18.35 -4.01
C LEU A 110 -3.23 17.07 -4.17
N TRP A 111 -2.99 16.12 -3.28
CA TRP A 111 -3.94 15.06 -3.00
C TRP A 111 -4.77 15.48 -1.78
N GLU A 112 -6.01 15.85 -2.05
CA GLU A 112 -6.96 16.44 -1.13
C GLU A 112 -8.00 15.43 -0.65
N MET A 113 -8.70 15.76 0.44
CA MET A 113 -9.73 14.89 1.03
C MET A 113 -10.85 14.51 0.04
N ASN A 114 -11.21 15.43 -0.87
CA ASN A 114 -12.31 15.24 -1.82
C ASN A 114 -11.86 14.59 -3.13
N ASP A 115 -10.58 14.23 -3.25
CA ASP A 115 -10.08 13.53 -4.42
C ASP A 115 -10.41 12.05 -4.39
N ILE A 116 -10.70 11.55 -5.58
CA ILE A 116 -10.78 10.15 -5.90
C ILE A 116 -9.66 9.88 -6.90
N LEU A 117 -8.74 8.99 -6.53
CA LEU A 117 -7.68 8.56 -7.43
C LEU A 117 -8.14 7.32 -8.18
N MET A 118 -8.04 7.34 -9.50
CA MET A 118 -8.19 6.17 -10.35
C MET A 118 -6.81 5.70 -10.79
N ILE A 119 -6.49 4.45 -10.53
CA ILE A 119 -5.23 3.84 -10.97
C ILE A 119 -5.50 3.09 -12.27
N ILE A 120 -4.79 3.47 -13.32
CA ILE A 120 -5.03 3.00 -14.69
C ILE A 120 -3.73 2.42 -15.23
N GLU A 121 -3.77 1.27 -15.90
CA GLU A 121 -2.61 0.74 -16.62
C GLU A 121 -2.15 1.69 -17.73
N ASN A 122 -0.86 1.61 -18.07
CA ASN A 122 -0.27 2.48 -19.08
C ASN A 122 0.81 1.75 -19.86
N GLY A 123 0.35 0.90 -20.78
CA GLY A 123 1.21 0.16 -21.71
C GLY A 123 1.86 -1.10 -21.10
N GLU A 124 1.44 -1.48 -19.89
CA GLU A 124 1.84 -2.70 -19.21
C GLU A 124 0.60 -3.39 -18.64
N ASN A 125 0.43 -4.67 -18.92
CA ASN A 125 -0.61 -5.51 -18.33
C ASN A 125 -0.13 -5.96 -16.95
N ILE A 126 -0.70 -5.37 -15.90
CA ILE A 126 -0.33 -5.55 -14.50
C ILE A 126 -1.09 -6.74 -13.90
N VAL A 127 -2.42 -6.79 -14.08
CA VAL A 127 -3.29 -7.77 -13.40
C VAL A 127 -3.66 -8.95 -14.30
N GLY A 128 -3.99 -8.68 -15.56
CA GLY A 128 -4.44 -9.69 -16.52
C GLY A 128 -5.89 -10.12 -16.33
N ALA A 129 -6.44 -10.80 -17.34
CA ALA A 129 -7.86 -11.18 -17.39
C ALA A 129 -8.32 -12.21 -16.34
N SER A 130 -7.39 -12.77 -15.55
CA SER A 130 -7.73 -13.70 -14.46
C SER A 130 -8.03 -12.99 -13.14
N GLY A 131 -7.78 -11.68 -13.07
CA GLY A 131 -7.73 -10.96 -11.82
C GLY A 131 -6.52 -11.36 -10.97
N GLY A 132 -6.34 -10.65 -9.86
CA GLY A 132 -5.20 -10.88 -8.98
C GLY A 132 -5.27 -10.12 -7.67
N GLN A 133 -4.55 -10.62 -6.67
CA GLN A 133 -4.29 -9.89 -5.45
C GLN A 133 -3.18 -8.86 -5.70
N VAL A 134 -3.48 -7.59 -5.47
CA VAL A 134 -2.56 -6.47 -5.63
C VAL A 134 -2.30 -5.83 -4.29
N ASP A 135 -1.03 -5.78 -3.90
CA ASP A 135 -0.57 -5.08 -2.70
C ASP A 135 -0.25 -3.61 -3.02
N ILE A 136 -0.73 -2.71 -2.17
CA ILE A 136 -0.71 -1.26 -2.37
C ILE A 136 0.24 -0.61 -1.36
N HIS A 137 1.16 0.18 -1.88
CA HIS A 137 2.18 0.87 -1.10
C HIS A 137 2.21 2.36 -1.44
N ILE A 138 1.75 3.19 -0.50
CA ILE A 138 1.76 4.65 -0.62
C ILE A 138 2.54 5.24 0.54
N SER A 139 3.39 6.21 0.25
CA SER A 139 4.19 6.91 1.26
C SER A 139 4.38 8.38 0.94
N TYR A 140 4.43 9.19 2.00
CA TYR A 140 4.64 10.63 1.96
C TYR A 140 5.91 10.99 2.76
N GLU A 141 6.88 11.64 2.11
CA GLU A 141 8.19 11.98 2.69
C GLU A 141 8.87 10.81 3.44
N GLY A 142 8.72 9.60 2.90
CA GLY A 142 9.28 8.35 3.44
C GLY A 142 8.45 7.69 4.54
N SER A 143 7.31 8.26 4.93
CA SER A 143 6.38 7.68 5.91
C SER A 143 5.23 6.98 5.18
N LYS A 144 4.94 5.73 5.55
CA LYS A 144 3.84 4.98 4.94
C LYS A 144 2.51 5.59 5.33
N ILE A 145 1.63 5.83 4.36
CA ILE A 145 0.25 6.26 4.63
C ILE A 145 -0.56 5.03 5.04
N SER A 146 -1.38 5.17 6.08
CA SER A 146 -2.22 4.08 6.56
C SER A 146 -3.41 3.87 5.63
N GLY A 147 -3.86 2.63 5.47
CA GLY A 147 -5.03 2.35 4.64
C GLY A 147 -5.15 0.90 4.20
N THR A 148 -5.87 0.70 3.11
CA THR A 148 -6.05 -0.61 2.47
C THR A 148 -4.78 -1.02 1.74
N TYR A 149 -4.08 -2.03 2.28
CA TYR A 149 -2.77 -2.45 1.75
C TYR A 149 -2.83 -3.54 0.69
N SER A 150 -3.99 -4.14 0.45
CA SER A 150 -4.15 -5.25 -0.50
C SER A 150 -5.61 -5.39 -0.88
N ILE A 151 -5.88 -5.52 -2.18
CA ILE A 151 -7.21 -5.80 -2.73
C ILE A 151 -7.13 -6.89 -3.79
N TYR A 152 -8.29 -7.48 -4.12
CA TYR A 152 -8.40 -8.37 -5.27
C TYR A 152 -9.11 -7.64 -6.40
N ILE A 153 -8.46 -7.55 -7.55
CA ILE A 153 -9.02 -6.98 -8.79
C ILE A 153 -9.57 -8.13 -9.64
N VAL A 154 -10.77 -7.97 -10.20
CA VAL A 154 -11.44 -9.01 -11.02
C VAL A 154 -11.45 -8.71 -12.50
#